data_AF-A0A6A6B115-F1
#
_entry.id   AF-A0A6A6B115-F1
#
_cell.length_a   1.000
_cell.length_b   1.000
_cell.length_c   1.000
_cell.angle_alpha   90.00
_cell.angle_beta   90.00
_cell.angle_gamma   90.00
#
_symmetry.space_group_name_H-M   'P 1'
#
loop_
_entity.id
_entity.type
_entity.pdbx_description
1 polymer ?
#
loop_
_entity_poly.entity_id
_entity_poly.type
_entity_poly.pdbx_seq_one_letter_code
_entity_poly.pdbx_strand_id
1 'polypeptide(L)'
;MRLPPLPLALAALTAGTATATNTNTTYPDLGSFHITSLSASAGRGSPGSTKTTIAFQIQEAGNSVDSVVDACSAQWDLNGIGWPHGRIFCNTTAWSWFFSRHESFGEFTLELTHGYREPVAADGQRFFREKYARHSFTRDRRAGADCHYAASGFSQCSWTDLDIPVYNSTLLGPIGPF
;
A
#
# COMPACT_ATOMS: atom_id res chain seq x y z
N MET A 1 7.14 51.27 -56.46
CA MET A 1 7.90 50.07 -56.09
C MET A 1 6.92 49.03 -55.55
N ARG A 2 6.75 47.90 -56.22
CA ARG A 2 5.86 46.80 -55.81
C ARG A 2 6.72 45.60 -55.41
N LEU A 3 6.54 45.10 -54.19
CA LEU A 3 7.23 43.92 -53.66
C LEU A 3 6.55 42.63 -54.16
N PRO A 4 7.31 41.55 -54.46
CA PRO A 4 6.75 40.27 -54.86
C PRO A 4 6.20 39.48 -53.65
N PRO A 5 5.21 38.59 -53.86
CA PRO A 5 4.67 37.76 -52.80
C PRO A 5 5.58 36.56 -52.49
N LEU A 6 5.75 36.26 -51.20
CA LEU A 6 6.47 35.08 -50.69
C LEU A 6 5.56 33.83 -50.74
N PRO A 7 6.09 32.65 -51.10
CA PRO A 7 5.33 31.41 -51.09
C PRO A 7 5.20 30.86 -49.67
N LEU A 8 3.97 30.51 -49.27
CA LEU A 8 3.66 29.76 -48.06
C LEU A 8 3.99 28.28 -48.28
N ALA A 9 5.04 27.78 -47.61
CA ALA A 9 5.36 26.36 -47.56
C ALA A 9 4.49 25.67 -46.49
N LEU A 10 3.60 24.77 -46.93
CA LEU A 10 2.77 23.94 -46.07
C LEU A 10 3.60 22.74 -45.60
N ALA A 11 4.03 22.75 -44.34
CA ALA A 11 4.70 21.59 -43.73
C ALA A 11 3.64 20.55 -43.32
N ALA A 12 3.62 19.41 -44.01
CA ALA A 12 2.73 18.29 -43.70
C ALA A 12 3.23 17.57 -42.44
N LEU A 13 2.44 17.64 -41.35
CA LEU A 13 2.68 16.90 -40.12
C LEU A 13 2.30 15.43 -40.36
N THR A 14 3.28 14.55 -40.51
CA THR A 14 3.04 13.10 -40.52
C THR A 14 2.85 12.61 -39.09
N ALA A 15 1.60 12.35 -38.70
CA ALA A 15 1.28 11.70 -37.43
C ALA A 15 1.80 10.26 -37.46
N GLY A 16 2.96 10.01 -36.85
CA GLY A 16 3.46 8.67 -36.60
C GLY A 16 2.62 7.99 -35.53
N THR A 17 1.88 6.95 -35.89
CA THR A 17 1.22 6.07 -34.93
C THR A 17 2.28 5.28 -34.18
N ALA A 18 2.63 5.73 -32.98
CA ALA A 18 3.44 4.95 -32.05
C ALA A 18 2.59 3.79 -31.52
N THR A 19 2.83 2.59 -32.05
CA THR A 19 2.32 1.35 -31.47
C THR A 19 3.03 1.15 -30.14
N ALA A 20 2.33 1.45 -29.04
CA ALA A 20 2.78 1.09 -27.71
C ALA A 20 2.76 -0.44 -27.61
N THR A 21 3.91 -1.07 -27.80
CA THR A 21 4.09 -2.49 -27.51
C THR A 21 3.97 -2.64 -26.00
N ASN A 22 2.78 -3.02 -25.53
CA ASN A 22 2.59 -3.51 -24.17
C ASN A 22 3.38 -4.82 -24.06
N THR A 23 4.65 -4.72 -23.67
CA THR A 23 5.36 -5.85 -23.11
C THR A 23 4.63 -6.19 -21.82
N ASN A 24 3.70 -7.13 -21.91
CA ASN A 24 3.21 -7.88 -20.76
C ASN A 24 4.41 -8.67 -20.24
N THR A 25 5.28 -7.97 -19.52
CA THR A 25 6.29 -8.56 -18.67
C THR A 25 5.48 -9.33 -17.64
N THR A 26 5.35 -10.64 -17.84
CA THR A 26 4.88 -11.54 -16.79
C THR A 26 5.84 -11.34 -15.63
N TYR A 27 5.41 -10.52 -14.66
CA TYR A 27 6.16 -10.32 -13.44
C TYR A 27 6.25 -11.70 -12.77
N PRO A 28 7.45 -12.15 -12.37
CA PRO A 28 7.58 -13.34 -11.55
C PRO A 28 6.69 -13.17 -10.31
N ASP A 29 6.21 -14.30 -9.77
CA ASP A 29 5.41 -14.39 -8.55
C ASP A 29 5.69 -13.20 -7.63
N LEU A 30 4.73 -12.26 -7.56
CA LEU A 30 4.91 -11.02 -6.82
C LEU A 30 4.99 -11.29 -5.32
N GLY A 31 4.65 -12.51 -4.90
CA GLY A 31 4.64 -12.97 -3.53
C GLY A 31 3.37 -12.53 -2.79
N SER A 32 3.42 -12.67 -1.48
CA SER A 32 2.36 -12.21 -0.59
C SER A 32 2.96 -11.55 0.65
N PHE A 33 2.19 -10.67 1.26
CA PHE A 33 2.50 -10.14 2.58
C PHE A 33 1.74 -10.95 3.61
N HIS A 34 2.48 -11.52 4.56
CA HIS A 34 1.92 -12.27 5.66
C HIS A 34 1.71 -11.33 6.84
N ILE A 35 0.45 -11.21 7.29
CA ILE A 35 0.07 -10.41 8.45
C ILE A 35 -0.26 -11.36 9.60
N THR A 36 0.29 -11.08 10.79
CA THR A 36 -0.05 -11.79 12.02
C THR A 36 -0.48 -10.83 13.11
N SER A 37 -1.19 -11.36 14.12
CA SER A 37 -1.61 -10.61 15.30
C SER A 37 -2.39 -9.32 14.98
N LEU A 38 -3.14 -9.30 13.87
CA LEU A 38 -3.94 -8.13 13.51
C LEU A 38 -5.00 -7.89 14.58
N SER A 39 -4.99 -6.69 15.13
CA SER A 39 -5.94 -6.28 16.15
C SER A 39 -6.35 -4.82 15.97
N ALA A 40 -7.57 -4.55 16.38
CA ALA A 40 -8.16 -3.22 16.38
C ALA A 40 -8.88 -3.05 17.70
N SER A 41 -8.71 -1.90 18.34
CA SER A 41 -9.48 -1.55 19.53
C SER A 41 -10.08 -0.17 19.39
N ALA A 42 -11.22 0.03 20.02
CA ALA A 42 -11.90 1.31 20.09
C ALA A 42 -12.33 1.62 21.53
N GLY A 43 -12.25 2.91 21.88
CA GLY A 43 -12.81 3.42 23.13
C GLY A 43 -14.34 3.40 23.13
N ARG A 44 -14.94 3.98 24.18
CA ARG A 44 -16.40 4.07 24.33
C ARG A 44 -17.05 4.65 23.07
N GLY A 45 -18.04 3.93 22.53
CA GLY A 45 -18.77 4.29 21.32
C GLY A 45 -18.56 3.30 20.18
N SER A 46 -18.94 3.69 18.97
CA SER A 46 -18.64 2.91 17.77
C SER A 46 -17.18 3.13 17.35
N PRO A 47 -16.54 2.16 16.71
CA PRO A 47 -15.25 2.40 16.08
C PRO A 47 -15.30 3.62 15.15
N GLY A 48 -14.23 4.42 15.13
CA GLY A 48 -14.22 5.67 14.38
C GLY A 48 -14.81 6.89 15.11
N SER A 49 -15.28 6.76 16.36
CA SER A 49 -15.91 7.88 17.09
C SER A 49 -15.04 8.56 18.16
N THR A 50 -14.18 7.81 18.86
CA THR A 50 -13.36 8.33 19.96
C THR A 50 -11.90 8.00 19.75
N LYS A 51 -11.43 6.89 20.32
CA LYS A 51 -10.07 6.41 20.15
C LYS A 51 -10.09 5.15 19.32
N THR A 52 -9.16 5.00 18.38
CA THR A 52 -8.96 3.76 17.63
C THR A 52 -7.49 3.43 17.59
N THR A 53 -7.14 2.19 17.93
CA THR A 53 -5.79 1.65 17.83
C THR A 53 -5.83 0.46 16.90
N ILE A 54 -4.92 0.41 15.93
CA ILE A 54 -4.69 -0.74 15.05
C ILE A 54 -3.26 -1.21 15.28
N ALA A 55 -3.04 -2.52 15.37
CA ALA A 55 -1.72 -3.11 15.49
C ALA A 55 -1.65 -4.47 14.78
N PHE A 56 -0.51 -4.76 14.16
CA PHE A 56 -0.21 -6.05 13.52
C PHE A 56 1.29 -6.21 13.30
N GLN A 57 1.73 -7.43 13.00
CA GLN A 57 3.05 -7.71 12.44
C GLN A 57 2.93 -8.01 10.94
N ILE A 58 3.96 -7.67 10.18
CA ILE A 58 4.03 -7.88 8.74
C ILE A 58 5.37 -8.48 8.35
N GLN A 59 5.35 -9.37 7.35
CA GLN A 59 6.53 -9.84 6.65
C GLN A 59 6.19 -10.13 5.19
N GLU A 60 7.17 -10.05 4.28
CA GLU A 60 7.00 -10.52 2.91
C GLU A 60 7.32 -12.02 2.81
N ALA A 61 6.30 -12.84 2.55
CA ALA A 61 6.47 -14.28 2.43
C ALA A 61 7.23 -14.61 1.14
N GLY A 62 8.36 -15.32 1.27
CA GLY A 62 9.15 -15.79 0.14
C GLY A 62 10.12 -14.78 -0.46
N ASN A 63 10.21 -13.55 0.06
CA ASN A 63 11.25 -12.61 -0.35
C ASN A 63 12.56 -12.88 0.41
N SER A 64 13.44 -13.66 -0.21
CA SER A 64 14.77 -13.95 0.34
C SER A 64 15.76 -12.79 0.27
N VAL A 65 15.43 -11.72 -0.49
CA VAL A 65 16.28 -10.53 -0.60
C VAL A 65 16.11 -9.62 0.61
N ASP A 66 14.87 -9.44 1.07
CA ASP A 66 14.55 -8.55 2.18
C ASP A 66 13.41 -9.12 3.05
N SER A 67 13.74 -10.14 3.84
CA SER A 67 12.80 -10.85 4.72
C SER A 67 12.53 -10.08 6.03
N VAL A 68 12.26 -8.78 5.93
CA VAL A 68 12.06 -7.92 7.10
C VAL A 68 10.70 -8.19 7.72
N VAL A 69 10.71 -8.63 8.97
CA VAL A 69 9.53 -8.66 9.83
C VAL A 69 9.46 -7.32 10.56
N ASP A 70 8.30 -6.68 10.54
CA ASP A 70 8.10 -5.40 11.22
C ASP A 70 6.78 -5.37 12.01
N ALA A 71 6.75 -4.54 13.05
CA ALA A 71 5.57 -4.26 13.84
C ALA A 71 4.97 -2.91 13.40
N CYS A 72 3.70 -2.95 13.01
CA CYS A 72 2.95 -1.80 12.55
C CYS A 72 1.88 -1.48 13.59
N SER A 73 1.86 -0.26 14.11
CA SER A 73 0.78 0.19 14.98
C SER A 73 0.52 1.68 14.82
N ALA A 74 -0.73 2.08 15.02
CA ALA A 74 -1.09 3.46 15.13
C ALA A 74 -2.30 3.63 16.04
N GLN A 75 -2.38 4.80 16.64
CA GLN A 75 -3.48 5.21 17.50
C GLN A 75 -3.93 6.60 17.08
N TRP A 76 -5.24 6.77 16.98
CA TRP A 76 -5.87 8.06 16.70
C TRP A 76 -6.86 8.42 17.78
N ASP A 77 -6.83 9.69 18.16
CA ASP A 77 -7.90 10.35 18.88
C ASP A 77 -8.74 11.13 17.87
N LEU A 78 -9.94 10.61 17.61
CA LEU A 78 -10.88 11.07 16.60
C LEU A 78 -11.86 12.12 17.15
N ASN A 79 -11.65 12.61 18.39
CA ASN A 79 -12.43 13.68 19.02
C ASN A 79 -12.25 15.03 18.27
N GLY A 80 -12.72 15.12 17.03
CA GLY A 80 -12.71 16.33 16.19
C GLY A 80 -11.54 16.46 15.22
N ILE A 81 -10.52 15.59 15.29
CA ILE A 81 -9.32 15.67 14.43
C ILE A 81 -9.54 14.97 13.07
N GLY A 82 -10.52 14.07 12.99
CA GLY A 82 -10.82 13.32 11.77
C GLY A 82 -9.92 12.10 11.57
N TRP A 83 -10.20 11.36 10.50
CA TRP A 83 -9.48 10.14 10.15
C TRP A 83 -8.16 10.48 9.43
N PRO A 84 -7.04 9.77 9.67
CA PRO A 84 -5.81 9.99 8.91
C PRO A 84 -6.00 9.70 7.42
N HIS A 85 -5.52 10.59 6.56
CA HIS A 85 -5.66 10.46 5.10
C HIS A 85 -4.36 10.00 4.39
N GLY A 86 -3.36 9.54 5.13
CA GLY A 86 -2.03 9.20 4.59
C GLY A 86 -1.55 7.79 4.95
N ARG A 87 -0.44 7.39 4.31
CA ARG A 87 0.30 6.19 4.68
C ARG A 87 0.98 6.39 6.04
N ILE A 88 0.98 5.35 6.85
CA ILE A 88 1.60 5.28 8.16
C ILE A 88 2.79 4.35 8.03
N PHE A 89 3.97 4.79 8.44
CA PHE A 89 5.14 3.92 8.49
C PHE A 89 5.05 2.99 9.70
N CYS A 90 5.57 1.77 9.54
CA CYS A 90 5.76 0.86 10.67
C CYS A 90 6.98 1.31 11.50
N ASN A 91 7.53 0.45 12.36
CA ASN A 91 8.71 0.82 13.15
C ASN A 91 9.93 1.14 12.25
N THR A 92 9.98 0.55 11.05
CA THR A 92 10.93 0.90 9.99
C THR A 92 10.27 1.70 8.86
N THR A 93 11.09 2.35 8.04
CA THR A 93 10.63 3.03 6.81
C THR A 93 10.44 2.08 5.63
N ALA A 94 10.79 0.80 5.76
CA ALA A 94 10.62 -0.19 4.69
C ALA A 94 9.13 -0.52 4.48
N TRP A 95 8.36 -0.50 5.56
CA TRP A 95 6.94 -0.81 5.53
C TRP A 95 6.09 0.44 5.77
N SER A 96 5.05 0.57 4.95
CA SER A 96 3.99 1.53 5.22
C SER A 96 2.64 0.91 4.95
N TRP A 97 1.61 1.43 5.61
CA TRP A 97 0.26 0.93 5.48
C TRP A 97 -0.75 2.07 5.46
N PHE A 98 -1.90 1.78 4.88
CA PHE A 98 -3.05 2.64 4.86
C PHE A 98 -4.26 1.83 5.33
N PHE A 99 -5.10 2.49 6.11
CA PHE A 99 -6.31 1.91 6.66
C PHE A 99 -7.48 2.80 6.27
N SER A 100 -8.45 2.25 5.53
CA SER A 100 -9.65 3.00 5.16
C SER A 100 -10.42 3.42 6.41
N ARG A 101 -11.25 4.45 6.28
CA ARG A 101 -12.13 4.84 7.38
C ARG A 101 -12.89 3.62 7.91
N HIS A 102 -12.87 3.47 9.21
CA HIS A 102 -13.40 2.31 9.91
C HIS A 102 -14.65 2.71 10.70
N GLU A 103 -15.81 2.57 10.06
CA GLU A 103 -17.12 2.82 10.70
C GLU A 103 -17.59 1.59 11.50
N SER A 104 -16.99 0.42 11.27
CA SER A 104 -17.21 -0.78 12.07
C SER A 104 -16.04 -1.77 11.96
N PHE A 105 -15.84 -2.62 12.98
CA PHE A 105 -14.89 -3.75 12.94
C PHE A 105 -15.18 -4.79 11.84
N GLY A 106 -16.33 -4.70 11.16
CA GLY A 106 -16.63 -5.62 10.06
C GLY A 106 -16.22 -5.10 8.70
N GLU A 107 -15.88 -3.81 8.55
CA GLU A 107 -15.78 -3.20 7.23
C GLU A 107 -14.65 -2.18 7.17
N PHE A 108 -13.54 -2.59 6.54
CA PHE A 108 -12.39 -1.73 6.28
C PHE A 108 -11.49 -2.35 5.23
N THR A 109 -10.61 -1.54 4.65
CA THR A 109 -9.57 -1.95 3.73
C THR A 109 -8.21 -1.63 4.33
N LEU A 110 -7.35 -2.64 4.35
CA LEU A 110 -5.94 -2.52 4.68
C LEU A 110 -5.13 -2.56 3.38
N GLU A 111 -4.37 -1.51 3.12
CA GLU A 111 -3.40 -1.48 2.03
C GLU A 111 -1.99 -1.38 2.60
N LEU A 112 -1.07 -2.14 2.03
CA LEU A 112 0.28 -2.35 2.53
C LEU A 112 1.26 -2.03 1.41
N THR A 113 2.39 -1.44 1.78
CA THR A 113 3.52 -1.21 0.87
C THR A 113 4.82 -1.61 1.52
N HIS A 114 5.63 -2.34 0.75
CA HIS A 114 6.99 -2.70 1.09
C HIS A 114 7.94 -2.02 0.11
N GLY A 115 8.81 -1.15 0.59
CA GLY A 115 9.87 -0.51 -0.17
C GLY A 115 11.22 -1.10 0.19
N TYR A 116 11.92 -1.69 -0.76
CA TYR A 116 13.23 -2.32 -0.54
C TYR A 116 14.21 -2.04 -1.66
N ARG A 117 15.51 -2.21 -1.37
CA ARG A 117 16.58 -2.10 -2.36
C ARG A 117 16.80 -3.45 -3.00
N GLU A 118 16.74 -3.51 -4.33
CA GLU A 118 17.05 -4.74 -5.06
C GLU A 118 18.54 -5.11 -4.92
N PRO A 119 18.89 -6.40 -5.11
CA PRO A 119 20.27 -6.80 -5.24
C PRO A 119 20.96 -6.01 -6.36
N VAL A 120 22.27 -5.81 -6.23
CA VAL A 120 23.05 -5.14 -7.28
C VAL A 120 22.92 -5.94 -8.58
N ALA A 121 22.46 -5.28 -9.63
CA ALA A 121 22.34 -5.88 -10.95
C ALA A 121 23.73 -6.17 -11.56
N ALA A 122 23.78 -6.99 -12.61
CA ALA A 122 25.05 -7.38 -13.24
C ALA A 122 25.83 -6.19 -13.82
N ASP A 123 25.16 -5.08 -14.12
CA ASP A 123 25.73 -3.82 -14.58
C ASP A 123 26.16 -2.87 -13.44
N GLY A 124 26.08 -3.34 -12.19
CA GLY A 124 26.44 -2.56 -11.00
C GLY A 124 25.36 -1.59 -10.53
N GLN A 125 24.21 -1.52 -11.19
CA GLN A 125 23.13 -0.61 -10.78
C GLN A 125 22.32 -1.18 -9.61
N ARG A 126 21.76 -0.27 -8.80
CA ARG A 126 20.81 -0.60 -7.73
C ARG A 126 19.49 0.09 -8.03
N PHE A 127 18.39 -0.60 -7.78
CA PHE A 127 17.05 -0.07 -7.95
C PHE A 127 16.30 -0.12 -6.61
N PHE A 128 15.37 0.81 -6.44
CA PHE A 128 14.43 0.75 -5.34
C PHE A 128 13.12 0.18 -5.87
N ARG A 129 12.57 -0.82 -5.19
CA ARG A 129 11.31 -1.42 -5.57
C ARG A 129 10.28 -1.18 -4.49
N GLU A 130 9.08 -0.86 -4.92
CA GLU A 130 7.90 -0.90 -4.06
C GLU A 130 6.97 -2.02 -4.50
N LYS A 131 6.41 -2.73 -3.53
CA LYS A 131 5.35 -3.71 -3.72
C LYS A 131 4.10 -3.26 -2.97
N TYR A 132 2.93 -3.60 -3.51
CA TYR A 132 1.64 -3.17 -2.99
C TYR A 132 0.72 -4.37 -2.81
N ALA A 133 0.13 -4.49 -1.63
CA ALA A 133 -0.88 -5.50 -1.32
C ALA A 133 -2.12 -4.83 -0.72
N ARG A 134 -3.32 -5.39 -0.96
CA ARG A 134 -4.57 -4.85 -0.44
C ARG A 134 -5.53 -5.96 -0.03
N HIS A 135 -6.13 -5.82 1.14
CA HIS A 135 -7.19 -6.70 1.62
C HIS A 135 -8.38 -5.89 2.11
N SER A 136 -9.58 -6.30 1.72
CA SER A 136 -10.83 -5.70 2.19
C SER A 136 -11.58 -6.68 3.09
N PHE A 137 -11.78 -6.25 4.33
CA PHE A 137 -12.65 -6.90 5.31
C PHE A 137 -14.07 -6.40 5.06
N THR A 138 -14.99 -7.32 4.83
CA THR A 138 -16.41 -7.03 4.59
C THR A 138 -17.26 -7.60 5.72
N ARG A 139 -18.46 -7.04 5.91
CA ARG A 139 -19.35 -7.39 7.04
C ARG A 139 -19.58 -8.91 7.18
N ASP A 140 -19.76 -9.59 6.05
CA ASP A 140 -19.98 -11.05 6.00
C ASP A 140 -18.70 -11.83 6.32
N ARG A 141 -17.53 -11.21 6.12
CA ARG A 141 -16.19 -11.71 6.47
C ARG A 141 -15.75 -11.35 7.89
N ARG A 142 -16.65 -10.88 8.76
CA ARG A 142 -16.43 -11.02 10.22
C ARG A 142 -16.16 -12.47 10.65
N ALA A 143 -16.40 -13.44 9.77
CA ALA A 143 -16.10 -14.86 9.93
C ALA A 143 -14.64 -15.21 10.35
N GLY A 144 -13.71 -14.25 10.44
CA GLY A 144 -12.37 -14.45 11.01
C GLY A 144 -12.01 -13.50 12.16
N ALA A 145 -12.94 -12.67 12.64
CA ALA A 145 -12.70 -11.71 13.70
C ALA A 145 -13.25 -12.23 15.05
N ASP A 146 -12.38 -12.36 16.05
CA ASP A 146 -12.79 -12.56 17.44
C ASP A 146 -12.88 -11.20 18.15
N CYS A 147 -14.05 -10.86 18.69
CA CYS A 147 -14.32 -9.54 19.25
C CYS A 147 -14.80 -9.62 20.70
N HIS A 148 -14.12 -8.88 21.59
CA HIS A 148 -14.49 -8.72 22.98
C HIS A 148 -15.00 -7.30 23.25
N TYR A 149 -16.12 -7.21 23.98
CA TYR A 149 -16.76 -5.96 24.37
C TYR A 149 -16.81 -5.87 25.89
N ALA A 150 -16.14 -4.86 26.47
CA ALA A 150 -16.13 -4.62 27.90
C ALA A 150 -17.28 -3.68 28.30
N ALA A 151 -17.81 -3.87 29.51
CA ALA A 151 -18.87 -3.00 30.07
C ALA A 151 -18.45 -1.52 30.18
N SER A 152 -17.14 -1.23 30.20
CA SER A 152 -16.58 0.13 30.14
C SER A 152 -16.82 0.84 28.79
N GLY A 153 -17.34 0.12 27.78
CA GLY A 153 -17.49 0.61 26.42
C GLY A 153 -16.24 0.42 25.56
N PHE A 154 -15.17 -0.16 26.10
CA PHE A 154 -14.02 -0.58 25.31
C PHE A 154 -14.38 -1.80 24.47
N SER A 155 -13.92 -1.81 23.22
CA SER A 155 -14.11 -2.92 22.29
C SER A 155 -12.79 -3.25 21.62
N GLN A 156 -12.55 -4.54 21.41
CA GLN A 156 -11.34 -5.03 20.76
C GLN A 156 -11.72 -6.19 19.85
N CYS A 157 -11.18 -6.20 18.64
CA CYS A 157 -11.27 -7.30 17.71
C CYS A 157 -9.87 -7.74 17.29
N SER A 158 -9.70 -9.03 17.08
CA SER A 158 -8.50 -9.64 16.51
C SER A 158 -8.86 -10.54 15.34
N TRP A 159 -7.98 -10.62 14.35
CA TRP A 159 -8.14 -11.47 13.18
C TRP A 159 -7.06 -12.54 13.16
N THR A 160 -7.38 -13.69 12.58
CA THR A 160 -6.40 -14.75 12.31
C THR A 160 -5.34 -14.27 11.32
N ASP A 161 -4.20 -14.95 11.31
CA ASP A 161 -3.14 -14.72 10.34
C ASP A 161 -3.68 -14.83 8.91
N LEU A 162 -3.13 -14.00 8.01
CA LEU A 162 -3.63 -13.89 6.65
C LEU A 162 -2.51 -13.51 5.68
N ASP A 163 -2.53 -14.14 4.50
CA ASP A 163 -1.65 -13.83 3.38
C ASP A 163 -2.38 -12.91 2.39
N ILE A 164 -1.80 -11.73 2.14
CA ILE A 164 -2.34 -10.76 1.19
C ILE A 164 -1.49 -10.82 -0.09
N PRO A 165 -2.06 -11.21 -1.23
CA PRO A 165 -1.31 -11.25 -2.48
C PRO A 165 -0.89 -9.85 -2.90
N VAL A 166 0.34 -9.73 -3.39
CA VAL A 166 0.86 -8.49 -3.98
C VAL A 166 0.19 -8.30 -5.34
N TYR A 167 -0.53 -7.20 -5.50
CA TYR A 167 -1.28 -6.91 -6.74
C TYR A 167 -0.51 -6.01 -7.71
N ASN A 168 0.51 -5.29 -7.22
CA ASN A 168 1.33 -4.40 -8.04
C ASN A 168 2.75 -4.28 -7.50
N SER A 169 3.71 -4.01 -8.38
CA SER A 169 5.06 -3.60 -8.01
C SER A 169 5.58 -2.53 -8.95
N THR A 170 6.26 -1.53 -8.39
CA THR A 170 6.87 -0.44 -9.15
C THR A 170 8.37 -0.39 -8.91
N LEU A 171 9.12 -0.25 -9.98
CA LEU A 171 10.55 0.07 -9.93
C LEU A 171 10.68 1.59 -9.85
N LEU A 172 11.13 2.10 -8.71
CA LEU A 172 11.59 3.48 -8.61
C LEU A 172 13.02 3.50 -9.16
N GLY A 173 13.35 4.54 -9.95
CA GLY A 173 14.53 4.58 -10.80
C GLY A 173 15.88 4.31 -10.10
N PRO A 174 16.98 4.27 -10.88
CA PRO A 174 18.28 3.89 -10.35
C PRO A 174 18.69 4.77 -9.17
N ILE A 175 19.03 4.12 -8.06
CA ILE A 175 19.68 4.76 -6.92
C ILE A 175 21.16 4.75 -7.29
N GLY A 176 21.75 5.91 -7.55
CA GLY A 176 23.12 6.03 -8.10
C GLY A 176 24.18 5.23 -7.33
N PRO A 177 25.37 5.02 -7.94
CA PRO A 177 26.43 4.23 -7.32
C PRO A 177 26.85 4.86 -5.98
N PHE A 178 26.78 4.07 -4.91
CA PHE A 178 27.38 4.39 -3.60
C PHE A 178 28.78 3.79 -3.52
#